data_AF-A0A9D9L032-F1
#
_entry.id   AF-A0A9D9L032-F1
#
_cell.length_a   1.000
_cell.length_b   1.000
_cell.length_c   1.000
_cell.angle_alpha   90.00
_cell.angle_beta   90.00
_cell.angle_gamma   90.00
#
_symmetry.space_group_name_H-M   'P 1'
#
loop_
_entity.id
_entity.type
_entity.pdbx_description
1 polymer ?
#
loop_
_entity_poly.entity_id
_entity_poly.type
_entity_poly.pdbx_seq_one_letter_code
_entity_poly.pdbx_strand_id
1 'polypeptide(L)'
;MLSLKNITKDYVTGDTTVKALKGVSIDFRKNEFVSILGQSGCGKTTLLNIIGGLDRYTDGDLNIGGKSTKDFKDSDWDAYRNHSIGFVFQSYNLIPHQTVLANVELALTLSGVGKTERRKRAIEALEQVGLGDQLNKRPNQMSGGQMQRVAIARALVNDPDILLADEPTGALDTETSVQIMEILKKISKDKLIIMVTHNPELADKYSSRIIRLLDGKVTDDSDPYKAEIKTDNKSAAEKKKERKKLKTSMSFGTALSLSRNNLMTKKARTLLTSFAGSIGIIGIALILSISNGVQLYIDQVQSDTLSTYPLQIEQSTASIAEIMSTMAEARDSERDHDMDKVYSQNQMSGLINTLMQ
;
A
#
# COMPACT_ATOMS: atom_id res chain seq x y z
N MET A 1 -24.57 -18.60 -11.38
CA MET A 1 -23.12 -18.45 -11.18
C MET A 1 -22.83 -17.20 -10.36
N LEU A 2 -23.46 -16.09 -10.73
CA LEU A 2 -23.51 -14.84 -9.98
C LEU A 2 -24.99 -14.51 -9.71
N SER A 3 -25.33 -14.08 -8.50
CA SER A 3 -26.70 -13.74 -8.11
C SER A 3 -26.67 -12.54 -7.16
N LEU A 4 -27.46 -11.52 -7.48
CA LEU A 4 -27.65 -10.32 -6.68
C LEU A 4 -29.01 -10.42 -6.01
N LYS A 5 -29.06 -10.20 -4.70
CA LYS A 5 -30.28 -10.22 -3.92
C LYS A 5 -30.44 -8.90 -3.18
N ASN A 6 -31.42 -8.11 -3.62
CA ASN A 6 -31.84 -6.83 -3.04
C ASN A 6 -30.64 -5.91 -2.77
N ILE A 7 -29.70 -5.83 -3.70
CA ILE A 7 -28.50 -5.00 -3.55
C ILE A 7 -28.90 -3.52 -3.52
N THR A 8 -28.52 -2.84 -2.45
CA THR A 8 -28.65 -1.39 -2.30
C THR A 8 -27.28 -0.76 -2.19
N LYS A 9 -27.15 0.48 -2.64
CA LYS A 9 -25.94 1.27 -2.48
C LYS A 9 -26.30 2.72 -2.27
N ASP A 10 -25.91 3.20 -1.10
CA ASP A 10 -26.09 4.57 -0.67
C ASP A 10 -24.71 5.23 -0.56
N TYR A 11 -24.51 6.34 -1.25
CA TYR A 11 -23.32 7.19 -1.12
C TYR A 11 -23.66 8.35 -0.19
N VAL A 12 -22.88 8.49 0.87
CA VAL A 12 -23.03 9.57 1.85
C VAL A 12 -21.97 10.63 1.57
N THR A 13 -22.42 11.85 1.25
CA THR A 13 -21.57 13.02 1.01
C THR A 13 -22.05 14.16 1.90
N GLY A 14 -21.29 14.45 2.96
CA GLY A 14 -21.71 15.40 4.00
C GLY A 14 -23.05 14.97 4.60
N ASP A 15 -24.03 15.87 4.58
CA ASP A 15 -25.37 15.63 5.10
C ASP A 15 -26.33 15.00 4.06
N THR A 16 -25.86 14.78 2.83
CA THR A 16 -26.69 14.22 1.75
C THR A 16 -26.41 12.74 1.51
N THR A 17 -27.46 11.93 1.42
CA THR A 17 -27.37 10.51 1.05
C THR A 17 -28.00 10.30 -0.32
N VAL A 18 -27.20 9.88 -1.29
CA VAL A 18 -27.64 9.56 -2.65
C VAL A 18 -27.76 8.04 -2.80
N LYS A 19 -29.00 7.58 -3.04
CA LYS A 19 -29.30 6.16 -3.27
C LYS A 19 -29.02 5.78 -4.72
N ALA A 20 -27.83 5.26 -4.99
CA ALA A 20 -27.42 4.85 -6.33
C ALA A 20 -28.09 3.54 -6.77
N LEU A 21 -28.27 2.58 -5.87
CA LEU A 21 -29.00 1.33 -6.14
C LEU A 21 -30.09 1.13 -5.09
N LYS A 22 -31.31 0.81 -5.54
CA LYS A 22 -32.53 0.75 -4.72
C LYS A 22 -33.12 -0.66 -4.70
N GLY A 23 -32.30 -1.65 -4.37
CA GLY A 23 -32.75 -3.04 -4.17
C GLY A 23 -32.76 -3.84 -5.47
N VAL A 24 -31.62 -3.92 -6.14
CA VAL A 24 -31.45 -4.64 -7.41
C VAL A 24 -31.28 -6.14 -7.16
N SER A 25 -32.11 -6.95 -7.80
CA SER A 25 -32.06 -8.41 -7.77
C SER A 25 -31.95 -8.96 -9.19
N ILE A 26 -30.83 -9.62 -9.50
CA ILE A 26 -30.52 -10.14 -10.83
C ILE A 26 -29.71 -11.44 -10.70
N ASP A 27 -30.12 -12.48 -11.42
CA ASP A 27 -29.33 -13.71 -11.59
C ASP A 27 -28.71 -13.78 -12.98
N PHE A 28 -27.44 -14.21 -13.04
CA PHE A 28 -26.69 -14.37 -14.28
C PHE A 28 -26.37 -15.84 -14.57
N ARG A 29 -26.53 -16.23 -15.84
CA ARG A 29 -26.18 -17.55 -16.35
C ARG A 29 -24.66 -17.66 -16.55
N LYS A 30 -24.18 -18.87 -16.81
CA LYS A 30 -22.82 -19.05 -17.36
C LYS A 30 -22.86 -18.76 -18.86
N ASN A 31 -21.78 -18.22 -19.41
CA ASN A 31 -21.57 -18.08 -20.85
C ASN A 31 -22.71 -17.32 -21.55
N GLU A 32 -22.95 -16.11 -21.07
CA GLU A 32 -24.04 -15.24 -21.52
C GLU A 32 -23.46 -13.86 -21.86
N PHE A 33 -24.05 -13.16 -22.84
CA PHE A 33 -23.74 -11.76 -23.11
C PHE A 33 -24.91 -10.89 -22.64
N VAL A 34 -24.78 -10.34 -21.44
CA VAL A 34 -25.77 -9.44 -20.84
C VAL A 34 -25.37 -7.99 -21.05
N SER A 35 -26.29 -7.17 -21.56
CA SER A 35 -26.14 -5.72 -21.60
C SER A 35 -27.08 -5.02 -20.63
N ILE A 36 -26.52 -4.12 -19.82
CA ILE A 36 -27.25 -3.27 -18.89
C ILE A 36 -27.39 -1.89 -19.52
N LEU A 37 -28.62 -1.56 -19.91
CA LEU A 37 -29.01 -0.28 -20.51
C LEU A 37 -29.61 0.65 -19.47
N GLY A 38 -29.40 1.95 -19.64
CA GLY A 38 -30.03 2.97 -18.79
C GLY A 38 -29.42 4.35 -19.03
N GLN A 39 -30.07 5.39 -18.52
CA GLN A 39 -29.59 6.77 -18.63
C GLN A 39 -28.32 7.01 -17.80
N SER A 40 -27.59 8.09 -18.10
CA SER A 40 -26.44 8.51 -17.28
C SER A 40 -26.88 8.78 -15.84
N GLY A 41 -26.10 8.29 -14.87
CA GLY A 41 -26.41 8.47 -13.44
C GLY A 41 -27.43 7.51 -12.84
N CYS A 42 -28.01 6.57 -13.61
CA CYS A 42 -29.00 5.63 -13.04
C CYS A 42 -28.41 4.51 -12.15
N GLY A 43 -27.07 4.44 -12.00
CA GLY A 43 -26.40 3.46 -11.12
C GLY A 43 -25.71 2.30 -11.85
N LYS A 44 -25.61 2.30 -13.19
CA LYS A 44 -25.02 1.19 -13.97
C LYS A 44 -23.56 0.89 -13.61
N THR A 45 -22.70 1.91 -13.62
CA THR A 45 -21.29 1.77 -13.25
C THR A 45 -21.14 1.35 -11.79
N THR A 46 -21.99 1.86 -10.89
CA THR A 46 -22.04 1.41 -9.49
C THR A 46 -22.38 -0.07 -9.39
N LEU A 47 -23.39 -0.54 -10.12
CA LEU A 47 -23.76 -1.95 -10.18
C LEU A 47 -22.61 -2.82 -10.70
N LEU A 48 -21.96 -2.40 -11.79
CA LEU A 48 -20.82 -3.10 -12.38
C LEU A 48 -19.63 -3.18 -11.41
N ASN A 49 -19.33 -2.08 -10.71
CA ASN A 49 -18.25 -2.02 -9.71
C ASN A 49 -18.53 -2.92 -8.51
N ILE A 50 -19.78 -3.02 -8.05
CA ILE A 50 -20.17 -3.94 -6.97
C ILE A 50 -20.02 -5.39 -7.43
N ILE A 51 -20.48 -5.73 -8.64
CA ILE A 51 -20.32 -7.07 -9.21
C ILE A 51 -18.83 -7.44 -9.34
N GLY A 52 -17.99 -6.50 -9.77
CA GLY A 52 -16.55 -6.68 -9.89
C GLY A 52 -15.78 -6.68 -8.56
N GLY A 53 -16.44 -6.40 -7.45
CA GLY A 53 -15.79 -6.27 -6.14
C GLY A 53 -14.85 -5.06 -6.04
N LEU A 54 -15.06 -4.03 -6.85
CA LEU A 54 -14.34 -2.74 -6.78
C LEU A 54 -14.99 -1.77 -5.78
N ASP A 55 -16.29 -1.94 -5.53
CA ASP A 55 -17.04 -1.22 -4.49
C ASP A 55 -17.87 -2.23 -3.67
N ARG A 56 -18.30 -1.83 -2.47
CA ARG A 56 -19.14 -2.62 -1.57
C ARG A 56 -20.57 -2.09 -1.59
N TYR A 57 -21.55 -2.99 -1.59
CA TYR A 57 -22.95 -2.62 -1.39
C TYR A 57 -23.21 -2.21 0.06
N THR A 58 -24.29 -1.47 0.29
CA THR A 58 -24.72 -1.03 1.64
C THR A 58 -25.58 -2.09 2.33
N ASP A 59 -26.54 -2.67 1.61
CA ASP A 59 -27.39 -3.76 2.08
C ASP A 59 -27.71 -4.75 0.92
N GLY A 60 -28.22 -5.92 1.27
CA GLY A 60 -28.47 -7.03 0.36
C GLY A 60 -27.43 -8.14 0.47
N ASP A 61 -27.35 -8.99 -0.55
CA ASP A 61 -26.36 -10.07 -0.63
C ASP A 61 -25.94 -10.34 -2.08
N LEU A 62 -24.64 -10.50 -2.31
CA LEU A 62 -24.07 -10.93 -3.57
C LEU A 62 -23.58 -12.36 -3.41
N ASN A 63 -24.07 -13.26 -4.24
CA ASN A 63 -23.69 -14.67 -4.21
C ASN A 63 -22.81 -14.99 -5.42
N ILE A 64 -21.56 -15.39 -5.14
CA ILE A 64 -20.55 -15.72 -6.14
C ILE A 64 -20.24 -17.21 -6.04
N GLY A 65 -20.56 -17.97 -7.09
CA GLY A 65 -20.26 -19.41 -7.16
C GLY A 65 -20.90 -20.25 -6.05
N GLY A 66 -22.04 -19.78 -5.51
CA GLY A 66 -22.78 -20.44 -4.43
C GLY A 66 -22.34 -20.03 -3.01
N LYS A 67 -21.40 -19.09 -2.86
CA LYS A 67 -21.01 -18.52 -1.55
C LYS A 67 -21.45 -17.05 -1.46
N SER A 68 -22.14 -16.69 -0.37
CA SER A 68 -22.46 -15.31 -0.03
C SER A 68 -21.18 -14.50 0.23
N THR A 69 -21.16 -13.26 -0.26
CA THR A 69 -20.06 -12.31 -0.03
C THR A 69 -20.04 -11.72 1.37
N LYS A 70 -21.09 -11.91 2.18
CA LYS A 70 -21.09 -11.52 3.60
C LYS A 70 -20.00 -12.26 4.38
N ASP A 71 -19.68 -13.48 3.96
CA ASP A 71 -18.64 -14.33 4.55
C ASP A 71 -17.26 -14.19 3.88
N PHE A 72 -17.07 -13.17 3.02
CA PHE A 72 -15.80 -12.95 2.34
C PHE A 72 -14.89 -12.07 3.18
N LYS A 73 -13.64 -12.51 3.36
CA LYS A 73 -12.55 -11.67 3.87
C LYS A 73 -11.91 -10.89 2.73
N ASP A 74 -11.09 -9.89 3.03
CA ASP A 74 -10.42 -9.10 1.99
C ASP A 74 -9.58 -9.95 1.03
N SER A 75 -8.94 -11.00 1.53
CA SER A 75 -8.22 -11.97 0.69
C SER A 75 -9.12 -12.80 -0.23
N ASP A 76 -10.37 -13.08 0.17
CA ASP A 76 -11.36 -13.73 -0.71
C ASP A 76 -11.76 -12.79 -1.85
N TRP A 77 -11.87 -11.49 -1.58
CA TRP A 77 -12.14 -10.46 -2.59
C TRP A 77 -10.96 -10.27 -3.54
N ASP A 78 -9.72 -10.28 -3.03
CA ASP A 78 -8.52 -10.25 -3.87
C ASP A 78 -8.47 -11.47 -4.80
N ALA A 79 -8.76 -12.67 -4.27
CA ALA A 79 -8.80 -13.88 -5.06
C ALA A 79 -9.90 -13.83 -6.14
N TYR A 80 -11.09 -13.33 -5.80
CA TYR A 80 -12.20 -13.14 -6.74
C TYR A 80 -11.83 -12.17 -7.86
N ARG A 81 -11.24 -11.01 -7.52
CA ARG A 81 -10.78 -10.01 -8.50
C ARG A 81 -9.70 -10.55 -9.43
N ASN A 82 -8.74 -11.32 -8.91
CA ASN A 82 -7.60 -11.77 -9.70
C ASN A 82 -7.91 -12.97 -10.61
N HIS A 83 -8.87 -13.82 -10.25
CA HIS A 83 -9.10 -15.09 -10.97
C HIS A 83 -10.47 -15.20 -11.64
N SER A 84 -11.50 -14.54 -11.13
CA SER A 84 -12.86 -14.69 -11.65
C SER A 84 -13.36 -13.47 -12.43
N ILE A 85 -12.72 -12.31 -12.25
CA ILE A 85 -13.13 -11.04 -12.87
C ILE A 85 -12.07 -10.53 -13.84
N GLY A 86 -12.48 -10.27 -15.07
CA GLY A 86 -11.78 -9.37 -15.99
C GLY A 86 -12.56 -8.06 -16.08
N PHE A 87 -11.88 -6.91 -15.99
CA PHE A 87 -12.54 -5.60 -16.07
C PHE A 87 -12.01 -4.78 -17.25
N VAL A 88 -12.93 -4.29 -18.07
CA VAL A 88 -12.69 -3.38 -19.19
C VAL A 88 -13.34 -2.04 -18.85
N PHE A 89 -12.52 -1.01 -18.66
CA PHE A 89 -12.97 0.33 -18.27
C PHE A 89 -13.15 1.23 -19.49
N GLN A 90 -14.08 2.18 -19.42
CA GLN A 90 -14.32 3.20 -20.45
C GLN A 90 -13.05 4.01 -20.79
N SER A 91 -12.29 4.41 -19.78
CA SER A 91 -11.05 5.20 -19.96
C SER A 91 -9.78 4.36 -20.12
N TYR A 92 -9.90 3.06 -20.47
CA TYR A 92 -8.83 2.07 -20.64
C TYR A 92 -8.03 1.72 -19.37
N ASN A 93 -7.75 2.71 -18.50
CA ASN A 93 -6.94 2.63 -17.29
C ASN A 93 -5.59 1.92 -17.50
N LEU A 94 -4.92 2.18 -18.62
CA LEU A 94 -3.58 1.68 -18.91
C LEU A 94 -2.52 2.55 -18.24
N ILE A 95 -1.43 1.93 -17.80
CA ILE A 95 -0.29 2.61 -17.19
C ILE A 95 0.55 3.26 -18.31
N PRO A 96 0.57 4.60 -18.44
CA PRO A 96 1.08 5.28 -19.65
C PRO A 96 2.57 5.07 -19.91
N HIS A 97 3.36 4.87 -18.86
CA HIS A 97 4.81 4.73 -18.94
C HIS A 97 5.27 3.28 -19.14
N GLN A 98 4.35 2.31 -19.12
CA GLN A 98 4.64 0.90 -19.38
C GLN A 98 4.32 0.53 -20.83
N THR A 99 4.96 -0.51 -21.34
CA THR A 99 4.62 -1.04 -22.67
C THR A 99 3.26 -1.75 -22.64
N VAL A 100 2.69 -1.99 -23.82
CA VAL A 100 1.46 -2.79 -23.99
C VAL A 100 1.63 -4.16 -23.34
N LEU A 101 2.73 -4.85 -23.64
CA LEU A 101 3.05 -6.14 -23.05
C LEU A 101 3.12 -6.07 -21.51
N ALA A 102 3.80 -5.07 -20.96
CA ALA A 102 3.93 -4.91 -19.50
C ALA A 102 2.58 -4.62 -18.81
N ASN A 103 1.69 -3.86 -19.47
CA ASN A 103 0.34 -3.61 -18.97
C ASN A 103 -0.49 -4.88 -18.85
N VAL A 104 -0.36 -5.81 -19.81
CA VAL A 104 -1.06 -7.11 -19.81
C VAL A 104 -0.39 -8.08 -18.83
N GLU A 105 0.95 -8.14 -18.78
CA GLU A 105 1.71 -8.99 -17.85
C GLU A 105 1.46 -8.64 -16.37
N LEU A 106 1.08 -7.40 -16.06
CA LEU A 106 0.89 -6.94 -14.68
C LEU A 106 -0.19 -7.75 -13.94
N ALA A 107 -1.29 -8.11 -14.61
CA ALA A 107 -2.36 -8.90 -14.02
C ALA A 107 -1.87 -10.30 -13.60
N LEU A 108 -1.09 -10.97 -14.47
CA LEU A 108 -0.47 -12.26 -14.16
C LEU A 108 0.61 -12.16 -13.07
N THR A 109 1.24 -10.99 -12.95
CA THR A 109 2.28 -10.73 -11.94
C THR A 109 1.68 -10.76 -10.54
N LEU A 110 0.48 -10.20 -10.38
CA LEU A 110 -0.28 -10.22 -9.13
C LEU A 110 -0.79 -11.64 -8.79
N SER A 111 -1.13 -12.43 -9.80
CA SER A 111 -1.50 -13.85 -9.67
C SER A 111 -0.31 -14.77 -9.36
N GLY A 112 0.93 -14.25 -9.27
CA GLY A 112 2.12 -15.02 -8.88
C GLY A 112 2.69 -15.93 -9.96
N VAL A 113 2.29 -15.76 -11.23
CA VAL A 113 2.77 -16.58 -12.36
C VAL A 113 4.24 -16.27 -12.65
N GLY A 114 5.04 -17.28 -13.03
CA GLY A 114 6.47 -17.13 -13.31
C GLY A 114 6.76 -16.30 -14.57
N LYS A 115 7.88 -15.56 -14.60
CA LYS A 115 8.19 -14.56 -15.65
C LYS A 115 8.03 -15.06 -17.08
N THR A 116 8.59 -16.24 -17.40
CA THR A 116 8.54 -16.82 -18.76
C THR A 116 7.11 -17.13 -19.18
N GLU A 117 6.35 -17.76 -18.30
CA GLU A 117 4.94 -18.11 -18.53
C GLU A 117 4.06 -16.86 -18.64
N ARG A 118 4.34 -15.84 -17.81
CA ARG A 118 3.62 -14.56 -17.89
C ARG A 118 3.75 -13.91 -19.25
N ARG A 119 4.98 -13.84 -19.74
CA ARG A 119 5.27 -13.22 -21.05
C ARG A 119 4.57 -13.97 -22.17
N LYS A 120 4.64 -15.31 -22.16
CA LYS A 120 3.96 -16.15 -23.14
C LYS A 120 2.44 -15.90 -23.16
N ARG A 121 1.78 -16.03 -22.01
CA ARG A 121 0.33 -15.80 -21.89
C ARG A 121 -0.10 -14.38 -22.26
N ALA A 122 0.71 -13.38 -21.91
CA ALA A 122 0.42 -11.99 -22.27
C ALA A 122 0.52 -11.74 -23.79
N ILE A 123 1.48 -12.39 -24.47
CA ILE A 123 1.59 -12.34 -25.93
C ILE A 123 0.39 -13.04 -26.58
N GLU A 124 0.03 -14.25 -26.13
CA GLU A 124 -1.14 -14.98 -26.64
C GLU A 124 -2.44 -14.16 -26.48
N ALA A 125 -2.64 -13.50 -25.34
CA ALA A 125 -3.80 -12.63 -25.11
C ALA A 125 -3.81 -11.40 -26.04
N LEU A 126 -2.64 -10.83 -26.36
CA LEU A 126 -2.50 -9.72 -27.30
C LEU A 126 -2.72 -10.17 -28.75
N GLU A 127 -2.31 -11.38 -29.12
CA GLU A 127 -2.58 -11.98 -30.43
C GLU A 127 -4.08 -12.24 -30.63
N GLN A 128 -4.78 -12.72 -29.59
CA GLN A 128 -6.24 -12.94 -29.65
C GLN A 128 -7.05 -11.68 -29.99
N VAL A 129 -6.53 -10.50 -29.63
CA VAL A 129 -7.14 -9.20 -29.96
C VAL A 129 -6.53 -8.52 -31.20
N GLY A 130 -5.58 -9.18 -31.88
CA GLY A 130 -4.95 -8.68 -33.10
C GLY A 130 -3.87 -7.62 -32.87
N LEU A 131 -3.16 -7.66 -31.73
CA LEU A 131 -2.08 -6.73 -31.36
C LEU A 131 -0.71 -7.42 -31.17
N GLY A 132 -0.51 -8.60 -31.75
CA GLY A 132 0.73 -9.38 -31.65
C GLY A 132 1.99 -8.61 -32.08
N ASP A 133 1.88 -7.69 -33.05
CA ASP A 133 3.03 -6.92 -33.56
C ASP A 133 3.34 -5.64 -32.75
N GLN A 134 2.49 -5.29 -31.77
CA GLN A 134 2.54 -3.99 -31.09
C GLN A 134 3.01 -4.07 -29.62
N LEU A 135 3.64 -5.18 -29.23
CA LEU A 135 4.01 -5.50 -27.84
C LEU A 135 4.81 -4.41 -27.11
N ASN A 136 5.72 -3.75 -27.84
CA ASN A 136 6.68 -2.79 -27.29
C ASN A 136 6.20 -1.34 -27.35
N LYS A 137 5.04 -1.06 -27.98
CA LYS A 137 4.46 0.28 -27.98
C LYS A 137 4.04 0.66 -26.57
N ARG A 138 3.94 1.97 -26.34
CA ARG A 138 3.35 2.55 -25.13
C ARG A 138 1.93 3.05 -25.44
N PRO A 139 1.04 3.15 -24.44
CA PRO A 139 -0.34 3.62 -24.66
C PRO A 139 -0.44 4.96 -25.40
N ASN A 140 0.48 5.88 -25.18
CA ASN A 140 0.54 7.18 -25.87
C ASN A 140 0.89 7.10 -27.37
N GLN A 141 1.22 5.91 -27.88
CA GLN A 141 1.56 5.65 -29.30
C GLN A 141 0.47 4.84 -30.01
N MET A 142 -0.70 4.68 -29.39
CA MET A 142 -1.79 3.83 -29.89
C MET A 142 -3.06 4.65 -30.13
N SER A 143 -3.90 4.18 -31.06
CA SER A 143 -5.26 4.73 -31.20
C SER A 143 -6.16 4.31 -30.04
N GLY A 144 -7.29 5.00 -29.86
CA GLY A 144 -8.29 4.65 -28.84
C GLY A 144 -8.75 3.19 -28.95
N GLY A 145 -9.03 2.74 -30.17
CA GLY A 145 -9.42 1.35 -30.44
C GLY A 145 -8.35 0.34 -30.06
N GLN A 146 -7.09 0.64 -30.37
CA GLN A 146 -5.97 -0.20 -29.97
C GLN A 146 -5.82 -0.25 -28.44
N MET A 147 -5.94 0.88 -27.74
CA MET A 147 -5.92 0.93 -26.28
C MET A 147 -7.06 0.09 -25.67
N GLN A 148 -8.25 0.12 -26.28
CA GLN A 148 -9.38 -0.70 -25.83
C GLN A 148 -9.10 -2.19 -26.00
N ARG A 149 -8.52 -2.61 -27.13
CA ARG A 149 -8.10 -4.00 -27.34
C ARG A 149 -7.04 -4.44 -26.34
N VAL A 150 -6.10 -3.58 -25.98
CA VAL A 150 -5.13 -3.86 -24.89
C VAL A 150 -5.85 -4.03 -23.55
N ALA A 151 -6.85 -3.19 -23.24
CA ALA A 151 -7.63 -3.32 -22.02
C ALA A 151 -8.41 -4.65 -21.98
N ILE A 152 -8.96 -5.10 -23.11
CA ILE A 152 -9.60 -6.41 -23.26
C ILE A 152 -8.59 -7.54 -23.06
N ALA A 153 -7.42 -7.49 -23.71
CA ALA A 153 -6.36 -8.49 -23.53
C ALA A 153 -5.91 -8.58 -22.06
N ARG A 154 -5.74 -7.44 -21.38
CA ARG A 154 -5.44 -7.38 -19.94
C ARG A 154 -6.54 -8.03 -19.10
N ALA A 155 -7.80 -7.81 -19.44
CA ALA A 155 -8.92 -8.41 -18.72
C ALA A 155 -8.97 -9.94 -18.92
N LEU A 156 -8.60 -10.44 -20.11
CA LEU A 156 -8.66 -11.85 -20.46
C LEU A 156 -7.43 -12.66 -20.01
N VAL A 157 -6.30 -12.02 -19.73
CA VAL A 157 -5.02 -12.72 -19.56
C VAL A 157 -5.03 -13.74 -18.41
N ASN A 158 -5.78 -13.47 -17.33
CA ASN A 158 -5.95 -14.38 -16.19
C ASN A 158 -6.97 -15.50 -16.46
N ASP A 159 -7.58 -15.54 -17.64
CA ASP A 159 -8.67 -16.45 -18.02
C ASP A 159 -9.88 -16.36 -17.07
N PRO A 160 -10.49 -15.18 -16.89
CA PRO A 160 -11.57 -15.00 -15.94
C PRO A 160 -12.85 -15.71 -16.38
N ASP A 161 -13.71 -16.06 -15.41
CA ASP A 161 -15.04 -16.59 -15.70
C ASP A 161 -16.04 -15.48 -16.11
N ILE A 162 -15.84 -14.26 -15.60
CA ILE A 162 -16.72 -13.09 -15.81
C ILE A 162 -15.90 -11.94 -16.38
N LEU A 163 -16.36 -11.38 -17.49
CA LEU A 163 -15.84 -10.15 -18.09
C LEU A 163 -16.84 -9.01 -17.88
N LEU A 164 -16.40 -7.97 -17.20
CA LEU A 164 -17.18 -6.76 -16.95
C LEU A 164 -16.69 -5.66 -17.88
N ALA A 165 -17.58 -5.00 -18.61
CA ALA A 165 -17.23 -3.95 -19.54
C ALA A 165 -18.07 -2.69 -19.30
N ASP A 166 -17.42 -1.60 -18.91
CA ASP A 166 -18.06 -0.29 -18.71
C ASP A 166 -17.89 0.56 -19.98
N GLU A 167 -18.98 0.76 -20.71
CA GLU A 167 -19.05 1.53 -21.97
C GLU A 167 -17.87 1.28 -22.93
N PRO A 168 -17.63 0.02 -23.36
CA PRO A 168 -16.40 -0.34 -24.06
C PRO A 168 -16.23 0.29 -25.45
N THR A 169 -17.29 0.91 -25.99
CA THR A 169 -17.31 1.58 -27.30
C THR A 169 -17.55 3.08 -27.21
N GLY A 170 -17.73 3.65 -26.00
CA GLY A 170 -18.19 5.03 -25.84
C GLY A 170 -17.22 6.10 -26.38
N ALA A 171 -15.93 5.78 -26.48
CA ALA A 171 -14.89 6.69 -26.95
C ALA A 171 -14.33 6.33 -28.35
N LEU A 172 -15.01 5.45 -29.09
CA LEU A 172 -14.52 4.88 -30.34
C LEU A 172 -15.40 5.26 -31.53
N ASP A 173 -14.81 5.28 -32.73
CA ASP A 173 -15.55 5.39 -33.98
C ASP A 173 -16.41 4.12 -34.24
N THR A 174 -17.39 4.24 -35.14
CA THR A 174 -18.36 3.17 -35.41
C THR A 174 -17.71 1.87 -35.91
N GLU A 175 -16.72 1.95 -36.78
CA GLU A 175 -16.05 0.78 -37.35
C GLU A 175 -15.25 0.04 -36.27
N THR A 176 -14.46 0.77 -35.50
CA THR A 176 -13.71 0.21 -34.37
C THR A 176 -14.65 -0.36 -33.31
N SER A 177 -15.77 0.30 -33.03
CA SER A 177 -16.78 -0.17 -32.07
C SER A 177 -17.34 -1.53 -32.48
N VAL A 178 -17.64 -1.74 -33.76
CA VAL A 178 -18.10 -3.03 -34.29
C VAL A 178 -17.05 -4.12 -34.07
N GLN A 179 -15.78 -3.85 -34.37
CA GLN A 179 -14.70 -4.81 -34.16
C GLN A 179 -14.54 -5.21 -32.68
N ILE A 180 -14.65 -4.26 -31.75
CA ILE A 180 -14.63 -4.54 -30.31
C ILE A 180 -15.81 -5.42 -29.90
N MET A 181 -17.01 -5.10 -30.39
CA MET A 181 -18.21 -5.89 -30.08
C MET A 181 -18.14 -7.31 -30.64
N GLU A 182 -17.53 -7.52 -31.80
CA GLU A 182 -17.28 -8.85 -32.35
C GLU A 182 -16.32 -9.67 -31.48
N ILE A 183 -15.26 -9.04 -30.98
CA ILE A 183 -14.33 -9.68 -30.03
C ILE A 183 -15.08 -10.11 -28.77
N LEU A 184 -15.87 -9.23 -28.17
CA LEU A 184 -16.67 -9.54 -26.99
C LEU A 184 -17.67 -10.67 -27.26
N LYS A 185 -18.40 -10.62 -28.38
CA LYS A 185 -19.35 -11.68 -28.76
C LYS A 185 -18.68 -13.04 -29.00
N LYS A 186 -17.44 -13.06 -29.47
CA LYS A 186 -16.67 -14.31 -29.59
C LYS A 186 -16.33 -14.87 -28.20
N ILE A 187 -15.92 -14.01 -27.28
CA ILE A 187 -15.57 -14.38 -25.90
C ILE A 187 -16.79 -14.86 -25.10
N SER A 188 -17.97 -14.29 -25.34
CA SER A 188 -19.19 -14.64 -24.60
C SER A 188 -19.66 -16.09 -24.78
N LYS A 189 -19.13 -16.80 -25.79
CA LYS A 189 -19.40 -18.24 -25.99
C LYS A 189 -18.88 -19.09 -24.83
N ASP A 190 -17.76 -18.68 -24.23
CA ASP A 190 -17.06 -19.45 -23.21
C ASP A 190 -17.11 -18.78 -21.82
N LYS A 191 -17.54 -17.51 -21.74
CA LYS A 191 -17.48 -16.67 -20.54
C LYS A 191 -18.72 -15.81 -20.38
N LEU A 192 -19.05 -15.44 -19.14
CA LEU A 192 -20.10 -14.46 -18.88
C LEU A 192 -19.59 -13.06 -19.16
N ILE A 193 -20.25 -12.31 -20.03
CA ILE A 193 -19.97 -10.89 -20.29
C ILE A 193 -21.13 -10.06 -19.74
N ILE A 194 -20.80 -9.07 -18.90
CA ILE A 194 -21.74 -8.05 -18.44
C ILE A 194 -21.23 -6.71 -18.94
N MET A 195 -21.91 -6.17 -19.95
CA MET A 195 -21.59 -4.87 -20.52
C MET A 195 -22.58 -3.83 -20.03
N VAL A 196 -22.08 -2.66 -19.65
CA VAL A 196 -22.89 -1.45 -19.43
C VAL A 196 -22.75 -0.58 -20.66
N THR A 197 -23.87 -0.11 -21.21
CA THR A 197 -23.85 0.82 -22.34
C THR A 197 -25.06 1.75 -22.31
N HIS A 198 -24.94 2.92 -22.93
CA HIS A 198 -26.06 3.81 -23.23
C HIS A 198 -26.54 3.68 -24.69
N ASN A 199 -25.83 2.90 -25.53
CA ASN A 199 -26.21 2.68 -26.93
C ASN A 199 -27.12 1.44 -27.06
N PRO A 200 -28.44 1.62 -27.32
CA PRO A 200 -29.38 0.51 -27.44
C PRO A 200 -29.12 -0.35 -28.68
N GLU A 201 -28.73 0.24 -29.81
CA GLU A 201 -28.54 -0.50 -31.08
C GLU A 201 -27.43 -1.56 -30.96
N LEU A 202 -26.33 -1.21 -30.29
CA LEU A 202 -25.24 -2.17 -30.04
C LEU A 202 -25.66 -3.24 -29.02
N ALA A 203 -26.45 -2.89 -28.01
CA ALA A 203 -26.97 -3.87 -27.08
C ALA A 203 -27.90 -4.87 -27.77
N ASP A 204 -28.86 -4.40 -28.56
CA ASP A 204 -29.83 -5.23 -29.29
C ASP A 204 -29.16 -6.17 -30.30
N LYS A 205 -28.09 -5.72 -30.96
CA LYS A 205 -27.41 -6.52 -32.00
C LYS A 205 -26.49 -7.63 -31.46
N TYR A 206 -25.85 -7.40 -30.31
CA TYR A 206 -24.77 -8.29 -29.82
C TYR A 206 -25.12 -9.06 -28.55
N SER A 207 -26.06 -8.57 -27.74
CA SER A 207 -26.38 -9.19 -26.44
C SER A 207 -27.35 -10.34 -26.61
N SER A 208 -27.21 -11.36 -25.77
CA SER A 208 -28.22 -12.41 -25.63
C SER A 208 -29.36 -11.99 -24.68
N ARG A 209 -29.09 -11.06 -23.75
CA ARG A 209 -30.05 -10.57 -22.77
C ARG A 209 -29.81 -9.10 -22.48
N ILE A 210 -30.88 -8.33 -22.30
CA ILE A 210 -30.84 -6.90 -22.04
C ILE A 210 -31.61 -6.61 -20.76
N ILE A 211 -30.94 -5.91 -19.85
CA ILE A 211 -31.51 -5.48 -18.57
C ILE A 211 -31.57 -3.96 -18.59
N ARG A 212 -32.75 -3.38 -18.38
CA ARG A 212 -32.92 -1.93 -18.32
C ARG A 212 -32.93 -1.46 -16.86
N LEU A 213 -32.13 -0.45 -16.58
CA LEU A 213 -31.96 0.14 -15.26
C LEU A 213 -32.39 1.61 -15.30
N LEU A 214 -33.31 1.99 -14.42
CA LEU A 214 -33.80 3.35 -14.24
C LEU A 214 -33.78 3.73 -12.75
N ASP A 215 -33.16 4.86 -12.42
CA ASP A 215 -33.08 5.42 -11.06
C ASP A 215 -32.70 4.42 -9.96
N GLY A 216 -31.74 3.53 -10.25
CA GLY A 216 -31.24 2.52 -9.32
C GLY A 216 -32.10 1.27 -9.20
N LYS A 217 -33.11 1.08 -10.06
CA LYS A 217 -33.98 -0.11 -10.11
C LYS A 217 -33.94 -0.76 -11.49
N VAL A 218 -34.12 -2.08 -11.51
CA VAL A 218 -34.34 -2.82 -12.76
C VAL A 218 -35.80 -2.63 -13.17
N THR A 219 -36.02 -2.14 -14.38
CA THR A 219 -37.37 -1.91 -14.92
C THR A 219 -37.81 -2.97 -15.91
N ASP A 220 -36.86 -3.56 -16.64
CA ASP A 220 -37.13 -4.53 -17.69
C ASP A 220 -35.96 -5.52 -17.84
N ASP A 221 -36.29 -6.73 -18.27
CA ASP A 221 -35.34 -7.82 -18.47
C ASP A 221 -35.83 -8.73 -19.60
N SER A 222 -35.11 -8.74 -20.72
CA SER A 222 -35.58 -9.39 -21.96
C SER A 222 -35.65 -10.92 -21.88
N ASP A 223 -34.82 -11.53 -21.02
CA ASP A 223 -34.75 -12.99 -20.87
C ASP A 223 -34.40 -13.36 -19.41
N PRO A 224 -35.37 -13.23 -18.49
CA PRO A 224 -35.13 -13.38 -17.07
C PRO A 224 -34.64 -14.79 -16.74
N TYR A 225 -33.51 -14.86 -16.05
CA TYR A 225 -33.04 -16.10 -15.44
C TYR A 225 -33.39 -16.09 -13.95
N LYS A 226 -33.94 -17.19 -13.45
CA LYS A 226 -34.02 -17.47 -12.02
C LYS A 226 -33.14 -18.68 -11.74
N ALA A 227 -32.09 -18.46 -10.96
CA ALA A 227 -31.27 -19.58 -10.53
C ALA A 227 -32.03 -20.34 -9.43
N GLU A 228 -32.38 -21.61 -9.67
CA GLU A 228 -32.66 -22.51 -8.55
C GLU A 228 -31.37 -22.61 -7.73
N ILE A 229 -31.43 -22.20 -6.46
CA ILE A 229 -30.32 -22.33 -5.53
C ILE A 229 -30.18 -23.83 -5.23
N LYS A 230 -29.53 -24.57 -6.13
CA LYS A 230 -29.00 -25.88 -5.80
C LYS A 230 -27.84 -25.64 -4.85
N THR A 231 -28.07 -25.90 -3.58
CA THR A 231 -27.03 -26.04 -2.57
C THR A 231 -26.21 -27.26 -2.99
N ASP A 232 -25.30 -27.07 -3.94
CA ASP A 232 -24.34 -28.10 -4.33
C ASP A 232 -23.45 -28.36 -3.11
N ASN A 233 -23.84 -29.35 -2.31
CA ASN A 233 -23.05 -30.02 -1.28
C ASN A 233 -21.89 -30.79 -1.93
N LYS A 234 -21.15 -30.18 -2.86
CA LYS A 234 -19.82 -30.65 -3.21
C LYS A 234 -18.89 -30.22 -2.08
N SER A 235 -18.55 -31.20 -1.25
CA SER A 235 -17.69 -31.12 -0.07
C SER A 235 -16.78 -29.90 -0.03
N ALA A 236 -17.00 -29.05 0.97
CA ALA A 236 -16.19 -27.87 1.28
C ALA A 236 -14.66 -28.17 1.40
N ALA A 237 -14.28 -29.44 1.47
CA ALA A 237 -12.91 -29.94 1.45
C ALA A 237 -12.20 -29.84 0.07
N GLU A 238 -12.90 -30.04 -1.05
CA GLU A 238 -12.29 -29.98 -2.40
C GLU A 238 -12.06 -28.53 -2.86
N LYS A 239 -13.06 -27.65 -2.69
CA LYS A 239 -12.91 -26.20 -2.96
C LYS A 239 -11.85 -25.53 -2.07
N LYS A 240 -11.59 -26.05 -0.85
CA LYS A 240 -10.50 -25.57 0.03
C LYS A 240 -9.11 -25.93 -0.52
N LYS A 241 -8.96 -27.05 -1.22
CA LYS A 241 -7.68 -27.48 -1.84
C LYS A 241 -7.35 -26.67 -3.09
N GLU A 242 -8.33 -26.35 -3.93
CA GLU A 242 -8.15 -25.42 -5.07
C GLU A 242 -7.88 -23.98 -4.59
N ARG A 243 -8.65 -23.46 -3.62
CA ARG A 243 -8.43 -22.12 -3.06
C ARG A 243 -7.09 -21.95 -2.34
N LYS A 244 -6.53 -23.02 -1.75
CA LYS A 244 -5.18 -22.97 -1.16
C LYS A 244 -4.07 -22.74 -2.20
N LYS A 245 -4.29 -23.08 -3.47
CA LYS A 245 -3.35 -22.80 -4.58
C LYS A 245 -3.45 -21.36 -5.12
N LEU A 246 -4.53 -20.62 -4.79
CA LEU A 246 -4.88 -19.32 -5.39
C LEU A 246 -4.53 -18.12 -4.48
N LYS A 247 -3.56 -18.27 -3.58
CA LYS A 247 -3.09 -17.15 -2.77
C LYS A 247 -2.17 -16.27 -3.61
N THR A 248 -2.63 -15.07 -3.93
CA THR A 248 -1.81 -14.02 -4.53
C THR A 248 -0.71 -13.60 -3.56
N SER A 249 0.51 -14.01 -3.86
CA SER A 249 1.71 -13.48 -3.20
C SER A 249 2.60 -12.88 -4.27
N MET A 250 2.68 -11.54 -4.31
CA MET A 250 3.78 -10.92 -5.04
C MET A 250 5.08 -11.18 -4.30
N SER A 251 6.07 -11.69 -5.01
CA SER A 251 7.44 -11.80 -4.48
C SER A 251 8.01 -10.41 -4.22
N PHE A 252 8.74 -10.23 -3.12
CA PHE A 252 9.43 -8.98 -2.76
C PHE A 252 10.33 -8.46 -3.90
N GLY A 253 11.04 -9.35 -4.60
CA GLY A 253 11.87 -8.96 -5.74
C GLY A 253 11.08 -8.39 -6.92
N THR A 254 9.84 -8.87 -7.11
CA THR A 254 8.94 -8.34 -8.14
C THR A 254 8.41 -6.96 -7.74
N ALA A 255 8.04 -6.77 -6.48
CA ALA A 255 7.65 -5.48 -5.93
C ALA A 255 8.80 -4.45 -6.04
N LEU A 256 10.04 -4.87 -5.73
CA LEU A 256 11.23 -4.02 -5.87
C LEU A 256 11.48 -3.62 -7.32
N SER A 257 11.34 -4.54 -8.28
CA SER A 257 11.49 -4.22 -9.70
C SER A 257 10.43 -3.23 -10.20
N LEU A 258 9.17 -3.40 -9.79
CA LEU A 258 8.08 -2.48 -10.12
C LEU A 258 8.33 -1.09 -9.53
N SER A 259 8.75 -1.04 -8.26
CA SER A 259 9.14 0.20 -7.58
C SER A 259 10.29 0.89 -8.31
N ARG A 260 11.35 0.15 -8.67
CA ARG A 260 12.50 0.69 -9.41
C ARG A 260 12.08 1.30 -10.75
N ASN A 261 11.20 0.64 -11.50
CA ASN A 261 10.69 1.18 -12.76
C ASN A 261 9.93 2.49 -12.53
N ASN A 262 9.08 2.55 -11.50
CA ASN A 262 8.34 3.77 -11.14
C ASN A 262 9.30 4.91 -10.73
N LEU A 263 10.31 4.63 -9.90
CA LEU A 263 11.33 5.62 -9.50
C LEU A 263 12.12 6.16 -10.69
N MET A 264 12.53 5.28 -11.61
CA MET A 264 13.27 5.67 -12.82
C MET A 264 12.46 6.53 -13.79
N THR A 265 11.13 6.47 -13.74
CA THR A 265 10.28 7.37 -14.53
C THR A 265 10.12 8.75 -13.91
N LYS A 266 10.28 8.87 -12.58
CA LYS A 266 10.11 10.13 -11.82
C LYS A 266 11.45 10.68 -11.32
N LYS A 267 12.47 10.66 -12.19
CA LYS A 267 13.87 10.96 -11.85
C LYS A 267 14.05 12.24 -11.02
N ALA A 268 13.42 13.34 -11.43
CA ALA A 268 13.53 14.62 -10.74
C ALA A 268 12.97 14.57 -9.31
N ARG A 269 11.74 14.05 -9.14
CA ARG A 269 11.11 13.92 -7.82
C ARG A 269 11.92 12.99 -6.92
N THR A 270 12.33 11.83 -7.44
CA THR A 270 13.11 10.85 -6.68
C THR A 270 14.43 11.44 -6.21
N LEU A 271 15.16 12.15 -7.08
CA LEU A 271 16.44 12.77 -6.74
C LEU A 271 16.27 13.84 -5.64
N LEU A 272 15.27 14.71 -5.76
CA LEU A 272 15.00 15.76 -4.78
C LEU A 272 14.63 15.16 -3.41
N THR A 273 13.77 14.12 -3.39
CA THR A 273 13.42 13.42 -2.15
C THR A 273 14.59 12.68 -1.51
N SER A 274 15.44 12.03 -2.30
CA SER A 274 16.62 11.34 -1.75
C SER A 274 17.64 12.34 -1.19
N PHE A 275 17.81 13.50 -1.84
CA PHE A 275 18.74 14.53 -1.41
C PHE A 275 18.29 15.16 -0.07
N ALA A 276 17.00 15.47 0.05
CA ALA A 276 16.42 15.97 1.30
C ALA A 276 16.58 14.98 2.45
N GLY A 277 16.32 13.69 2.22
CA GLY A 277 16.52 12.64 3.21
C GLY A 277 17.99 12.45 3.60
N SER A 278 18.92 12.51 2.64
CA SER A 278 20.35 12.33 2.91
C SER A 278 20.94 13.46 3.76
N ILE A 279 20.49 14.70 3.59
CA ILE A 279 20.98 15.84 4.41
C ILE A 279 20.71 15.59 5.90
N GLY A 280 19.53 15.06 6.25
CA GLY A 280 19.18 14.73 7.63
C GLY A 280 20.07 13.61 8.21
N ILE A 281 20.23 12.50 7.47
CA ILE A 281 21.05 11.36 7.92
C ILE A 281 22.51 11.76 8.09
N ILE A 282 23.06 12.48 7.11
CA ILE A 282 24.43 12.99 7.13
C ILE A 282 24.60 13.97 8.29
N GLY A 283 23.63 14.87 8.51
CA GLY A 283 23.67 15.84 9.61
C GLY A 283 23.76 15.18 10.98
N ILE A 284 22.91 14.17 11.24
CA ILE A 284 22.92 13.42 12.50
C ILE A 284 24.25 12.66 12.66
N ALA A 285 24.71 11.98 11.60
CA ALA A 285 25.98 11.24 11.64
C ALA A 285 27.17 12.17 11.91
N LEU A 286 27.16 13.38 11.34
CA LEU A 286 28.22 14.37 11.50
C LEU A 286 28.22 14.95 12.93
N ILE A 287 27.04 15.28 13.47
CA ILE A 287 26.91 15.70 14.87
C ILE A 287 27.44 14.63 15.82
N LEU A 288 27.05 13.37 15.64
CA LEU A 288 27.52 12.26 16.47
C LEU A 288 29.03 12.02 16.33
N SER A 289 29.57 12.10 15.11
CA SER A 289 31.00 11.91 14.86
C SER A 289 31.84 13.01 15.52
N ILE A 290 31.40 14.27 15.43
CA ILE A 290 32.05 15.39 16.10
C ILE A 290 31.93 15.25 17.61
N SER A 291 30.74 14.97 18.13
CA SER A 291 30.51 14.81 19.57
C SER A 291 31.40 13.72 20.16
N ASN A 292 31.49 12.56 19.49
CA ASN A 292 32.32 11.45 19.95
C ASN A 292 33.81 11.77 19.83
N GLY A 293 34.23 12.44 18.76
CA GLY A 293 35.63 12.87 18.59
C GLY A 293 36.07 13.87 19.66
N VAL A 294 35.21 14.83 20.01
CA VAL A 294 35.47 15.79 21.08
C VAL A 294 35.52 15.09 22.44
N GLN A 295 34.63 14.13 22.71
CA GLN A 295 34.67 13.37 23.95
C GLN A 295 35.99 12.60 24.11
N LEU A 296 36.42 11.88 23.07
CA LEU A 296 37.70 11.15 23.09
C LEU A 296 38.90 12.09 23.31
N TYR A 297 38.87 13.29 22.72
CA TYR A 297 39.89 14.29 22.95
C TYR A 297 39.91 14.79 24.41
N ILE A 298 38.75 15.07 24.99
CA ILE A 298 38.63 15.49 26.40
C ILE A 298 39.16 14.40 27.33
N ASP A 299 38.77 13.14 27.09
CA ASP A 299 39.20 11.99 27.89
C ASP A 299 40.74 11.84 27.83
N GLN A 300 41.33 12.05 26.65
CA GLN A 300 42.78 12.02 26.48
C GLN A 300 43.47 13.17 27.24
N VAL A 301 43.00 14.41 27.08
CA VAL A 301 43.56 15.57 27.78
C VAL A 301 43.45 15.41 29.30
N GLN A 302 42.33 14.86 29.80
CA GLN A 302 42.15 14.59 31.22
C GLN A 302 43.16 13.54 31.72
N SER A 303 43.37 12.46 30.98
CA SER A 303 44.38 11.45 31.28
C SER A 303 45.79 12.05 31.33
N ASP A 304 46.16 12.84 30.32
CA ASP A 304 47.47 13.48 30.22
C ASP A 304 47.70 14.50 31.36
N THR A 305 46.68 15.28 31.69
CA THR A 305 46.74 16.28 32.78
C THR A 305 46.90 15.62 34.14
N LEU A 306 46.14 14.55 34.42
CA LEU A 306 46.27 13.79 35.67
C LEU A 306 47.65 13.14 35.83
N SER A 307 48.31 12.77 34.72
CA SER A 307 49.68 12.26 34.77
C SER A 307 50.73 13.33 35.09
N THR A 308 50.41 14.61 34.88
CA THR A 308 51.34 15.73 35.03
C THR A 308 51.38 16.29 36.47
N TYR A 309 50.36 16.03 37.28
CA TYR A 309 50.32 16.42 38.70
C TYR A 309 50.69 15.24 39.60
N PRO A 310 51.97 15.04 39.96
CA PRO A 310 52.34 14.00 40.90
C PRO A 310 51.70 14.29 42.27
N LEU A 311 51.05 13.28 42.85
CA LEU A 311 50.60 13.34 44.24
C LEU A 311 51.83 13.36 45.15
N GLN A 312 52.22 14.53 45.67
CA GLN A 312 53.26 14.65 46.68
C GLN A 312 52.67 14.31 48.06
N ILE A 313 53.23 13.28 48.69
CA ILE A 313 52.99 12.98 50.10
C ILE A 313 54.23 13.47 50.85
N GLU A 314 54.14 14.63 51.50
CA GLU A 314 55.19 15.10 52.41
C GLU A 314 54.93 14.58 53.83
N GLN A 315 55.98 14.04 54.44
CA GLN A 315 55.97 13.65 55.84
C GLN A 315 56.63 14.78 56.64
N SER A 316 55.83 15.57 57.36
CA SER A 316 56.38 16.55 58.31
C SER A 316 56.73 15.84 59.62
N THR A 317 58.00 15.94 60.04
CA THR A 317 58.49 15.46 61.33
C THR A 317 58.69 16.65 62.27
N ALA A 318 57.77 16.84 63.21
CA ALA A 318 57.92 17.88 64.23
C ALA A 318 58.95 17.51 65.29
N SER A 319 59.91 18.41 65.56
CA SER A 319 60.93 18.21 66.57
C SER A 319 60.39 18.47 67.98
N ILE A 320 60.54 17.50 68.89
CA ILE A 320 60.13 17.63 70.30
C ILE A 320 60.84 18.81 70.98
N ALA A 321 62.03 19.21 70.52
CA ALA A 321 62.78 20.33 71.08
C ALA A 321 62.11 21.69 70.81
N GLU A 322 61.55 21.91 69.62
CA GLU A 322 60.82 23.14 69.27
C GLU A 322 59.47 23.23 70.00
N ILE A 323 58.84 22.07 70.20
CA ILE A 323 57.65 21.94 71.04
C ILE A 323 57.99 22.28 72.51
N MET A 324 59.13 21.82 73.03
CA MET A 324 59.55 22.15 74.40
C MET A 324 59.95 23.61 74.58
N SER A 325 60.60 24.25 73.59
CA SER A 325 60.97 25.67 73.69
C SER A 325 59.76 26.58 73.66
N THR A 326 58.78 26.32 72.80
CA THR A 326 57.51 27.06 72.79
C THR A 326 56.71 26.87 74.08
N MET A 327 56.76 25.68 74.71
CA MET A 327 56.16 25.46 76.02
C MET A 327 56.90 26.16 77.17
N ALA A 328 58.22 26.34 77.08
CA ALA A 328 59.01 27.07 78.07
C ALA A 328 58.78 28.59 77.98
N GLU A 329 58.73 29.16 76.78
CA GLU A 329 58.40 30.57 76.54
C GLU A 329 56.97 30.91 77.01
N ALA A 330 56.01 30.01 76.80
CA ALA A 330 54.64 30.19 77.28
C ALA A 330 54.52 30.21 78.83
N ARG A 331 55.52 29.70 79.56
CA ARG A 331 55.55 29.69 81.03
C ARG A 331 56.13 30.97 81.65
N ASP A 332 57.02 31.67 80.96
CA ASP A 332 57.69 32.86 81.52
C ASP A 332 56.84 34.14 81.35
N SER A 333 55.81 34.10 80.49
CA SER A 333 54.84 35.19 80.30
C SER A 333 53.80 35.36 81.43
N GLU A 334 53.83 34.56 82.50
CA GLU A 334 52.84 34.59 83.59
C GLU A 334 53.06 35.69 84.65
N ARG A 335 54.13 36.49 84.59
CA ARG A 335 54.51 37.37 85.72
C ARG A 335 54.03 38.83 85.66
N ASP A 336 53.36 39.27 84.60
CA ASP A 336 52.93 40.68 84.50
C ASP A 336 51.56 40.82 83.80
N HIS A 337 50.48 40.58 84.55
CA HIS A 337 49.10 40.77 84.08
C HIS A 337 48.26 41.46 85.17
N ASP A 338 47.48 42.46 84.76
CA ASP A 338 46.61 43.27 85.65
C ASP A 338 45.37 42.47 86.09
N MET A 339 44.96 42.64 87.34
CA MET A 339 43.88 41.84 87.98
C MET A 339 42.47 42.07 87.39
N ASP A 340 42.28 43.06 86.52
CA ASP A 340 40.97 43.49 86.02
C ASP A 340 40.65 43.01 84.59
N LYS A 341 41.40 42.07 84.03
CA LYS A 341 41.12 41.48 82.71
C LYS A 341 41.25 39.96 82.72
N VAL A 342 40.37 39.29 81.95
CA VAL A 342 40.50 37.85 81.66
C VAL A 342 41.41 37.69 80.45
N TYR A 343 42.53 36.99 80.62
CA TYR A 343 43.49 36.71 79.56
C TYR A 343 43.24 35.29 79.00
N SER A 344 43.08 35.18 77.68
CA SER A 344 42.92 33.90 76.99
C SER A 344 44.30 33.31 76.67
N GLN A 345 44.75 32.32 77.44
CA GLN A 345 45.99 31.58 77.14
C GLN A 345 45.75 30.52 76.06
N ASN A 346 46.10 30.82 74.80
CA ASN A 346 46.00 29.87 73.68
C ASN A 346 47.29 29.06 73.49
N GLN A 347 47.68 28.28 74.50
CA GLN A 347 48.86 27.40 74.42
C GLN A 347 48.74 26.38 73.26
N MET A 348 47.52 25.92 72.97
CA MET A 348 47.22 24.99 71.87
C MET A 348 47.47 25.60 70.47
N SER A 349 47.24 26.90 70.31
CA SER A 349 47.43 27.57 69.01
C SER A 349 48.91 27.77 68.67
N GLY A 350 49.76 27.97 69.68
CA GLY A 350 51.21 27.98 69.51
C GLY A 350 51.71 26.63 69.03
N LEU A 351 51.26 25.54 69.68
CA LEU A 351 51.61 24.17 69.29
C LEU A 351 51.18 23.80 67.87
N ILE A 352 49.95 24.15 67.46
CA ILE A 352 49.46 23.87 66.10
C ILE A 352 50.29 24.63 65.06
N ASN A 353 50.66 25.88 65.33
CA ASN A 353 51.51 26.65 64.41
C ASN A 353 52.91 26.04 64.29
N THR A 354 53.50 25.51 65.36
CA THR A 354 54.79 24.81 65.31
C THR A 354 54.70 23.46 64.60
N LEU A 355 53.53 22.80 64.58
CA LEU A 355 53.30 21.56 63.81
C LEU A 355 52.99 21.80 62.32
N MET A 356 52.57 23.02 61.97
CA MET A 356 52.19 23.43 60.61
C MET A 356 53.30 24.20 59.88
N GLN A 357 54.38 24.58 60.59
CA GLN A 357 55.64 25.06 60.01
C GLN A 357 56.62 23.90 59.81
#